data_AF-A0A356QUB7-F1
#
_entry.id   AF-A0A356QUB7-F1
#
_cell.length_a   1.000
_cell.length_b   1.000
_cell.length_c   1.000
_cell.angle_alpha   90.00
_cell.angle_beta   90.00
_cell.angle_gamma   90.00
#
_symmetry.space_group_name_H-M   'P 1'
#
loop_
_entity.id
_entity.type
_entity.pdbx_description
1 polymer ?
#
loop_
_entity_poly.entity_id
_entity_poly.type
_entity_poly.pdbx_seq_one_letter_code
_entity_poly.pdbx_strand_id
1 'polypeptide(L)' 'PESLSGGGGTDFSPVFQWAESLDMAPDLLIYFTDAKGRFPDAAPTFPVIWLVKGPESVPFGERIQLN' A
#
# COMPACT_ATOMS: atom_id res chain seq x y z
N PRO A 1 7.52 24.86 -10.71
CA PRO A 1 6.91 23.55 -11.04
C PRO A 1 5.55 23.78 -11.71
N GLU A 2 5.40 23.32 -12.96
CA GLU A 2 4.09 23.22 -13.59
C GLU A 2 3.18 22.38 -12.70
N SER A 3 1.94 22.84 -12.54
CA SER A 3 1.00 22.34 -11.55
C SER A 3 0.81 20.82 -11.65
N LEU A 4 1.28 20.08 -10.63
CA LEU A 4 0.79 18.74 -10.36
C LEU A 4 -0.69 18.87 -9.98
N SER A 5 -1.59 18.64 -10.94
CA SER A 5 -3.02 18.54 -10.65
C SER A 5 -3.27 17.25 -9.86
N GLY A 6 -3.50 17.37 -8.55
CA GLY A 6 -3.99 16.27 -7.72
C GLY A 6 -5.49 16.00 -7.96
N GLY A 7 -5.99 14.83 -7.50
CA GLY A 7 -7.42 14.50 -7.51
C GLY A 7 -7.81 13.08 -7.96
N GLY A 8 -6.86 12.28 -8.45
CA GLY A 8 -7.13 10.94 -8.99
C GLY A 8 -7.31 9.80 -7.96
N GLY A 9 -7.31 10.10 -6.66
CA GLY A 9 -7.15 9.08 -5.62
C GLY A 9 -5.74 8.50 -5.59
N THR A 10 -5.51 7.50 -4.76
CA THR A 10 -4.23 6.77 -4.69
C THR A 10 -4.42 5.35 -5.20
N ASP A 11 -3.53 4.87 -6.07
CA ASP A 11 -3.43 3.44 -6.40
C ASP A 11 -2.20 2.88 -5.69
N PHE A 12 -2.42 1.92 -4.78
CA PHE A 12 -1.34 1.28 -4.03
C PHE A 12 -0.66 0.16 -4.82
N SER A 13 -1.30 -0.34 -5.89
CA SER A 13 -0.85 -1.49 -6.69
C SER A 13 0.55 -1.39 -7.28
N PRO A 14 1.03 -0.22 -7.76
CA PRO A 14 2.35 -0.12 -8.38
C PRO A 14 3.51 -0.56 -7.47
N VAL A 15 3.43 -0.32 -6.16
CA VAL A 15 4.49 -0.74 -5.22
C VAL A 15 4.54 -2.27 -5.11
N PHE A 16 3.39 -2.93 -5.10
CA PHE A 16 3.30 -4.40 -5.05
C PHE A 16 3.82 -5.03 -6.35
N GLN A 17 3.43 -4.49 -7.50
CA GLN A 17 3.93 -4.96 -8.80
C GLN A 17 5.45 -4.85 -8.90
N TRP A 18 6.03 -3.75 -8.40
CA TRP A 18 7.47 -3.60 -8.33
C TRP A 18 8.11 -4.61 -7.37
N ALA A 19 7.55 -4.79 -6.17
CA ALA A 19 8.07 -5.74 -5.19
C ALA A 19 8.02 -7.20 -5.67
N GLU A 20 6.97 -7.59 -6.39
CA GLU A 20 6.84 -8.91 -7.02
C GLU A 20 7.80 -9.12 -8.21
N SER A 21 8.27 -8.02 -8.82
CA SER A 21 9.25 -8.09 -9.92
C SER A 21 10.70 -8.29 -9.46
N LEU A 22 10.97 -8.20 -8.15
CA LEU A 22 12.30 -8.44 -7.59
C LEU A 22 12.66 -9.93 -7.67
N ASP A 23 13.93 -10.23 -7.94
CA ASP A 23 14.43 -11.62 -7.97
C ASP A 23 14.20 -12.35 -6.63
N MET A 24 14.14 -11.59 -5.53
CA MET A 24 13.79 -12.08 -4.21
C MET A 24 12.64 -11.24 -3.64
N ALA A 25 11.59 -11.92 -3.17
CA ALA A 25 10.50 -11.28 -2.45
C ALA A 25 11.03 -10.59 -1.17
N PRO A 26 10.50 -9.41 -0.80
CA PRO A 26 10.83 -8.78 0.47
C PRO A 26 10.45 -9.67 1.66
N ASP A 27 11.25 -9.63 2.73
CA ASP A 27 10.84 -10.23 4.01
C ASP A 27 9.62 -9.53 4.63
N LEU A 28 9.44 -8.24 4.32
CA LEU A 28 8.32 -7.42 4.78
C LEU A 28 8.17 -6.15 3.93
N LEU A 29 6.94 -5.80 3.57
CA LEU A 29 6.58 -4.50 3.02
C LEU A 29 5.81 -3.68 4.06
N ILE A 30 6.20 -2.43 4.29
CA ILE A 30 5.48 -1.51 5.19
C ILE A 30 4.97 -0.31 4.38
N TYR A 31 3.66 -0.07 4.44
CA TYR A 31 3.00 1.06 3.77
C TYR A 31 2.47 2.07 4.81
N PHE A 32 2.80 3.35 4.66
CA PHE A 32 2.25 4.44 5.46
C PHE A 32 1.18 5.16 4.63
N THR A 33 -0.08 5.12 5.09
CA THR A 33 -1.21 5.62 4.30
C THR A 33 -2.39 6.00 5.18
N ASP A 34 -3.35 6.75 4.64
CA ASP A 34 -4.69 6.86 5.22
C ASP A 34 -5.62 5.72 4.75
N ALA A 35 -5.10 4.80 3.94
CA ALA A 35 -5.80 3.66 3.32
C ALA A 35 -6.94 4.07 2.36
N LYS A 36 -6.95 5.33 1.88
CA LYS A 36 -7.93 5.81 0.89
C LYS A 36 -7.38 5.69 -0.53
N GLY A 37 -7.70 4.57 -1.18
CA GLY A 37 -7.24 4.32 -2.53
C GLY A 37 -7.67 2.97 -3.07
N ARG A 38 -7.21 2.67 -4.28
CA ARG A 38 -7.29 1.34 -4.88
C ARG A 38 -6.18 0.47 -4.29
N PHE A 39 -6.58 -0.70 -3.79
CA PHE A 39 -5.66 -1.74 -3.35
C PHE A 39 -5.39 -2.75 -4.48
N PRO A 40 -4.32 -3.54 -4.39
CA PRO A 40 -4.16 -4.72 -5.24
C PRO A 40 -5.35 -5.67 -5.14
N ASP A 41 -5.70 -6.31 -6.25
CA ASP A 41 -6.83 -7.24 -6.31
C ASP A 41 -6.57 -8.55 -5.53
N ALA A 42 -5.30 -8.87 -5.25
CA ALA A 42 -4.87 -10.02 -4.45
C ALA A 42 -3.74 -9.65 -3.49
N ALA A 43 -3.63 -10.38 -2.38
CA ALA A 43 -2.52 -10.24 -1.45
C ALA A 43 -1.22 -10.79 -2.08
N PRO A 44 -0.07 -10.13 -1.86
CA PRO A 44 1.23 -10.65 -2.33
C PRO A 44 1.67 -11.88 -1.53
N THR A 45 2.73 -12.55 -1.99
CA THR A 45 3.31 -13.73 -1.32
C THR A 45 4.19 -13.39 -0.11
N PHE A 46 4.44 -12.11 0.14
CA PHE A 46 5.26 -11.61 1.25
C PHE A 46 4.42 -10.88 2.31
N PRO A 47 4.89 -10.80 3.58
CA PRO A 47 4.20 -10.07 4.64
C PRO A 47 4.02 -8.59 4.33
N VAL A 48 2.87 -8.03 4.72
CA VAL A 48 2.54 -6.62 4.53
C VAL A 48 2.03 -6.03 5.83
N ILE A 49 2.59 -4.90 6.24
CA ILE A 49 2.07 -4.05 7.32
C ILE A 49 1.57 -2.73 6.72
N TRP A 50 0.35 -2.39 7.08
CA TRP A 50 -0.26 -1.10 6.79
C TRP A 50 -0.29 -0.26 8.05
N LEU A 51 0.52 0.79 8.09
CA LEU A 51 0.48 1.81 9.13
C LEU A 51 -0.56 2.85 8.72
N VAL A 52 -1.76 2.70 9.26
CA VAL A 52 -2.95 3.45 8.82
C VAL A 52 -3.25 4.59 9.76
N LYS A 53 -3.31 5.81 9.21
CA LYS A 53 -3.85 6.98 9.92
C LYS A 53 -5.37 7.03 9.75
N GLY A 54 -6.09 6.65 10.79
CA GLY A 54 -7.56 6.71 10.85
C GLY A 54 -8.24 5.34 10.77
N PRO A 55 -9.58 5.29 10.69
CA PRO A 55 -10.35 4.07 10.91
C PRO A 55 -10.43 3.14 9.70
N GLU A 56 -9.87 3.52 8.56
CA GLU A 56 -9.98 2.76 7.30
C GLU A 56 -9.39 1.35 7.45
N SER A 57 -10.06 0.38 6.82
CA SER A 57 -9.63 -1.02 6.76
C SER A 57 -8.76 -1.30 5.54
N VAL A 58 -7.99 -2.38 5.59
CA VAL A 58 -7.17 -2.87 4.47
C VAL A 58 -7.59 -4.30 4.11
N PRO A 59 -7.51 -4.70 2.82
CA PRO A 59 -8.03 -5.99 2.37
C PRO A 59 -7.15 -7.19 2.75
N PHE A 60 -5.87 -6.97 3.07
CA PHE A 60 -4.91 -8.00 3.44
C PHE A 60 -3.76 -7.42 4.27
N GLY A 61 -2.94 -8.29 4.84
CA GLY A 61 -1.81 -7.89 5.69
C GLY A 61 -2.26 -7.47 7.10
N GLU A 62 -1.28 -7.06 7.91
CA GLU A 62 -1.54 -6.55 9.25
C GLU A 62 -1.78 -5.04 9.20
N ARG A 63 -2.85 -4.59 9.85
CA ARG A 63 -3.14 -3.17 10.03
C ARG A 63 -2.71 -2.72 11.41
N ILE A 64 -1.82 -1.74 11.45
CA ILE A 64 -1.43 -1.06 12.68
C ILE A 64 -1.98 0.37 12.63
N GLN A 65 -2.78 0.74 13.62
CA GLN A 65 -3.27 2.10 13.76
C GLN A 65 -2.11 3.03 14.13
N LEU A 66 -1.92 4.10 13.35
CA LEU A 66 -1.07 5.22 13.73
C LEU A 66 -1.92 6.21 14.54
N ASN A 67 -1.54 6.42 15.80
CA ASN A 67 -2.18 7.34 16.76
C ASN A 67 -1.44 8.67 16.84
#